data_AF-E3NML0-F1
#
_entry.id   AF-E3NML0-F1
#
_cell.length_a   1.000
_cell.length_b   1.000
_cell.length_c   1.000
_cell.angle_alpha   90.00
_cell.angle_beta   90.00
_cell.angle_gamma   90.00
#
_symmetry.space_group_name_H-M   'P 1'
#
loop_
_entity.id
_entity.type
_entity.pdbx_description
1 polymer ?
#
loop_
_entity_poly.entity_id
_entity_poly.type
_entity_poly.pdbx_seq_one_letter_code
_entity_poly.pdbx_strand_id
1 'polypeptide(L)'
;MCSNIKPDEDLPELSPAAKRRPGFTNCAPGCGGWPCSCWYYDPACLFYRYFAEPTSNDIYELFHCPIWSTRLRLKVELGALKLTLDVAPGIKYSIVDSNISITAVGIHTPPLQAHSATFISAYGLGAKIARWTSFTFTPTSSPGAPAKEFAGELQCKDKQSAEDFNCVFDPTLCKCVGFATKVNCRCFHEKMTEYRKNHKLPTRGINHQVLMINNRVTTLTVQETMVCCDYSIVVTIFSQGSTKDLSVESSAVVIVPRTTVAPGVTNKVSVIPFRPLHFTAPPKNGPPGVSPPPAPGGQCGVAPDFTPCVSNEITIKSLLECCKRKNLPAGCQQLCRYDITQAEIRAAMDRGQCGIFNVAPFLECASQGKDNSECCNCSEDWPPM
;
A
#
# COMPACT_ATOMS: atom_id res chain seq x y z
N MET A 1 -33.44 -9.99 -4.02
CA MET A 1 -32.64 -10.81 -3.07
C MET A 1 -31.23 -10.27 -2.91
N CYS A 2 -30.43 -10.08 -3.99
CA CYS A 2 -29.10 -9.48 -3.88
C CYS A 2 -29.04 -8.13 -3.13
N SER A 3 -30.08 -7.29 -3.25
CA SER A 3 -30.13 -5.96 -2.62
C SER A 3 -30.14 -5.95 -1.08
N ASN A 4 -30.38 -7.11 -0.44
CA ASN A 4 -30.51 -7.22 1.02
C ASN A 4 -29.35 -7.98 1.68
N ILE A 5 -28.36 -8.44 0.90
CA ILE A 5 -27.26 -9.23 1.43
C ILE A 5 -26.32 -8.34 2.26
N LYS A 6 -26.00 -8.80 3.47
CA LYS A 6 -25.05 -8.10 4.35
C LYS A 6 -23.61 -8.54 4.05
N PRO A 7 -22.61 -7.64 4.21
CA PRO A 7 -21.21 -7.94 3.94
C PRO A 7 -20.62 -9.13 4.72
N ASP A 8 -21.18 -9.49 5.87
CA ASP A 8 -20.75 -10.65 6.68
C ASP A 8 -21.82 -11.72 6.82
N GLU A 9 -22.77 -11.77 5.88
CA GLU A 9 -23.84 -12.75 5.92
C GLU A 9 -23.31 -14.17 5.76
N ASP A 10 -23.75 -15.05 6.67
CA ASP A 10 -23.42 -16.47 6.64
C ASP A 10 -24.37 -17.21 5.72
N LEU A 11 -23.92 -17.42 4.47
CA LEU A 11 -24.69 -18.10 3.43
C LEU A 11 -24.33 -19.59 3.36
N PRO A 12 -25.29 -20.52 3.34
CA PRO A 12 -25.02 -21.96 3.30
C PRO A 12 -24.27 -22.41 2.03
N GLU A 13 -24.34 -21.63 0.94
CA GLU A 13 -23.70 -21.91 -0.34
C GLU A 13 -22.18 -21.65 -0.32
N LEU A 14 -21.68 -20.93 0.69
CA LEU A 14 -20.25 -20.60 0.82
C LEU A 14 -19.47 -21.72 1.50
N SER A 15 -18.22 -21.92 1.06
CA SER A 15 -17.38 -22.96 1.66
C SER A 15 -17.01 -22.63 3.12
N PRO A 16 -16.87 -23.65 4.01
CA PRO A 16 -16.37 -23.43 5.38
C PRO A 16 -14.98 -22.81 5.45
N ALA A 17 -14.15 -23.00 4.42
CA ALA A 17 -12.83 -22.36 4.33
C ALA A 17 -12.95 -20.85 4.11
N ALA A 18 -13.85 -20.41 3.22
CA ALA A 18 -14.10 -18.99 2.96
C ALA A 18 -14.71 -18.27 4.17
N LYS A 19 -15.61 -18.95 4.91
CA LYS A 19 -16.28 -18.40 6.10
C LYS A 19 -15.33 -18.12 7.27
N ARG A 20 -14.29 -18.94 7.43
CA ARG A 20 -13.33 -18.82 8.55
C ARG A 20 -12.26 -17.75 8.33
N ARG A 21 -12.22 -17.11 7.17
CA ARG A 21 -11.20 -16.11 6.81
C ARG A 21 -11.79 -14.70 6.79
N PRO A 22 -10.98 -13.67 7.14
CA PRO A 22 -11.34 -12.27 6.93
C PRO A 22 -11.80 -12.02 5.50
N GLY A 23 -12.95 -11.39 5.30
CA GLY A 23 -13.50 -11.21 3.97
C GLY A 23 -14.93 -10.72 3.99
N PHE A 24 -15.48 -10.49 2.79
CA PHE A 24 -16.82 -9.94 2.62
C PHE A 24 -17.64 -10.80 1.66
N THR A 25 -18.85 -11.13 2.11
CA THR A 25 -19.93 -11.77 1.35
C THR A 25 -20.69 -10.71 0.57
N ASN A 26 -20.97 -10.98 -0.70
CA ASN A 26 -21.71 -10.07 -1.58
C ASN A 26 -22.56 -10.87 -2.58
N CYS A 27 -23.40 -10.15 -3.33
CA CYS A 27 -24.25 -10.71 -4.36
C CYS A 27 -24.16 -9.87 -5.64
N ALA A 28 -24.05 -10.55 -6.77
CA ALA A 28 -24.15 -9.92 -8.09
C ALA A 28 -25.34 -10.51 -8.87
N PRO A 29 -25.99 -9.71 -9.72
CA PRO A 29 -27.00 -10.25 -10.63
C PRO A 29 -26.34 -11.19 -11.64
N GLY A 30 -26.90 -12.39 -11.77
CA GLY A 30 -26.57 -13.37 -12.80
C GLY A 30 -27.59 -13.38 -13.93
N CYS A 31 -27.35 -14.21 -14.93
CA CYS A 31 -28.32 -14.39 -16.01
C CYS A 31 -29.46 -15.33 -15.60
N GLY A 32 -30.69 -14.94 -15.96
CA GLY A 32 -31.89 -15.76 -15.81
C GLY A 32 -32.25 -16.51 -17.10
N GLY A 33 -33.29 -17.32 -17.00
CA GLY A 33 -33.90 -18.04 -18.11
C GLY A 33 -33.15 -19.31 -18.56
N TRP A 34 -33.75 -19.98 -19.53
CA TRP A 34 -33.29 -21.25 -20.07
C TRP A 34 -31.84 -21.28 -20.54
N PRO A 35 -31.28 -20.23 -21.19
CA PRO A 35 -29.88 -20.20 -21.60
C PRO A 35 -28.89 -20.30 -20.43
N CYS A 36 -29.34 -20.01 -19.21
CA CYS A 36 -28.57 -20.08 -17.98
C CYS A 36 -29.06 -21.16 -17.01
N SER A 37 -29.78 -22.16 -17.53
CA SER A 37 -30.34 -23.27 -16.76
C SER A 37 -31.26 -22.82 -15.61
N CYS A 38 -31.94 -21.69 -15.79
CA CYS A 38 -32.89 -21.14 -14.83
C CYS A 38 -34.31 -21.25 -15.41
N TRP A 39 -35.27 -21.73 -14.62
CA TRP A 39 -36.68 -21.81 -15.02
C TRP A 39 -37.31 -20.41 -15.19
N TYR A 40 -36.91 -19.47 -14.33
CA TYR A 40 -37.40 -18.10 -14.32
C TYR A 40 -36.48 -17.17 -15.09
N TYR A 41 -37.04 -16.19 -15.79
CA TYR A 41 -36.30 -15.17 -16.57
C TYR A 41 -35.80 -14.00 -15.73
N ASP A 42 -36.21 -13.90 -14.47
CA ASP A 42 -35.66 -12.93 -13.52
C ASP A 42 -34.13 -13.16 -13.34
N PRO A 43 -33.35 -12.10 -13.09
CA PRO A 43 -31.92 -12.23 -12.84
C PRO A 43 -31.64 -13.22 -11.70
N ALA A 44 -30.75 -14.18 -11.96
CA ALA A 44 -30.26 -15.09 -10.94
C ALA A 44 -29.43 -14.34 -9.88
N CYS A 45 -29.22 -14.94 -8.71
CA CYS A 45 -28.36 -14.39 -7.67
C CYS A 45 -27.03 -15.13 -7.64
N LEU A 46 -25.93 -14.43 -7.89
CA LEU A 46 -24.58 -14.95 -7.75
C LEU A 46 -24.05 -14.54 -6.38
N PHE A 47 -24.18 -15.42 -5.40
CA PHE A 47 -23.54 -15.25 -4.10
C PHE A 47 -22.04 -15.54 -4.20
N TYR A 48 -21.24 -14.65 -3.65
CA TYR A 48 -19.79 -14.83 -3.60
C TYR A 48 -19.22 -14.24 -2.33
N ARG A 49 -18.07 -14.75 -1.91
CA ARG A 49 -17.26 -14.18 -0.84
C ARG A 49 -15.83 -14.07 -1.35
N TYR A 50 -15.23 -12.91 -1.13
CA TYR A 50 -13.80 -12.72 -1.30
C TYR A 50 -13.16 -12.57 0.07
N PHE A 51 -12.02 -13.22 0.26
CA PHE A 51 -11.36 -13.27 1.55
C PHE A 51 -9.85 -13.18 1.42
N ALA A 52 -9.21 -12.79 2.52
CA ALA A 52 -7.76 -12.69 2.63
C ALA A 52 -7.17 -14.06 2.99
N GLU A 53 -6.02 -14.37 2.43
CA GLU A 53 -5.19 -15.50 2.85
C GLU A 53 -3.77 -15.01 3.18
N PRO A 54 -3.18 -15.42 4.31
CA PRO A 54 -1.83 -15.00 4.67
C PRO A 54 -0.81 -15.52 3.63
N THR A 55 0.09 -14.64 3.20
CA THR A 55 1.18 -15.00 2.28
C THR A 55 2.46 -15.40 2.99
N SER A 56 2.59 -15.03 4.28
CA SER A 56 3.70 -15.38 5.14
C SER A 56 3.22 -15.56 6.58
N ASN A 57 4.08 -16.19 7.39
CA ASN A 57 3.90 -16.31 8.84
C ASN A 57 4.52 -15.13 9.62
N ASP A 58 4.86 -14.04 8.93
CA ASP A 58 5.39 -12.84 9.57
C ASP A 58 4.23 -11.93 10.00
N ILE A 59 4.32 -11.43 11.22
CA ILE A 59 3.41 -10.44 11.79
C ILE A 59 4.13 -9.10 11.81
N TYR A 60 3.47 -8.08 11.28
CA TYR A 60 4.04 -6.77 11.07
C TYR A 60 3.41 -5.82 12.08
N GLU A 61 4.24 -5.12 12.84
CA GLU A 61 3.79 -4.05 13.73
C GLU A 61 4.09 -2.72 13.06
N LEU A 62 3.02 -1.96 12.79
CA LEU A 62 3.11 -0.59 12.31
C LEU A 62 3.06 0.35 13.52
N PHE A 63 3.96 1.33 13.55
CA PHE A 63 4.00 2.34 14.62
C PHE A 63 4.61 3.65 14.12
N HIS A 64 4.24 4.75 14.79
CA HIS A 64 4.82 6.07 14.58
C HIS A 64 5.44 6.61 15.88
N CYS A 65 6.33 7.58 15.72
CA CYS A 65 7.04 8.23 16.82
C CYS A 65 6.58 9.69 16.94
N PRO A 66 5.59 10.00 17.79
CA PRO A 66 5.02 11.35 17.86
C PRO A 66 5.94 12.36 18.56
N ILE A 67 6.88 11.88 19.38
CA ILE A 67 7.79 12.72 20.18
C ILE A 67 9.21 12.22 19.97
N TRP A 68 10.11 13.14 19.63
CA TRP A 68 11.54 12.87 19.47
C TRP A 68 12.34 13.53 20.60
N SER A 69 13.16 12.75 21.33
CA SER A 69 13.98 13.27 22.43
C SER A 69 15.45 13.34 22.04
N THR A 70 15.94 14.55 21.78
CA THR A 70 17.34 14.78 21.46
C THR A 70 18.23 14.66 22.69
N ARG A 71 19.32 13.91 22.57
CA ARG A 71 20.38 13.73 23.56
C ARG A 71 21.72 14.02 22.90
N LEU A 72 22.70 14.44 23.68
CA LEU A 72 24.09 14.56 23.23
C LEU A 72 24.89 13.44 23.86
N ARG A 73 25.46 12.57 23.03
CA ARG A 73 26.38 11.54 23.47
C ARG A 73 27.78 12.12 23.53
N LEU A 74 28.28 12.28 24.74
CA LEU A 74 29.62 12.74 25.05
C LEU A 74 30.51 11.55 25.38
N LYS A 75 31.67 11.44 24.72
CA LYS A 75 32.77 10.61 25.21
C LYS A 75 33.75 11.53 25.91
N VAL A 76 33.90 11.34 27.19
CA VAL A 76 34.78 12.13 28.06
C VAL A 76 35.97 11.26 28.44
N GLU A 77 37.18 11.74 28.18
CA GLU A 77 38.41 11.14 28.71
C GLU A 77 39.05 12.10 29.71
N LEU A 78 39.33 11.60 30.91
CA LEU A 78 39.94 12.34 32.02
C LEU A 78 41.10 11.52 32.58
N GLY A 79 42.31 11.75 32.06
CA GLY A 79 43.48 10.92 32.37
C GLY A 79 43.23 9.45 31.96
N ALA A 80 43.13 8.54 32.93
CA ALA A 80 42.83 7.12 32.68
C ALA A 80 41.32 6.81 32.60
N LEU A 81 40.45 7.70 33.05
CA LEU A 81 39.00 7.50 33.06
C LEU A 81 38.42 7.77 31.66
N LYS A 82 37.73 6.79 31.09
CA LYS A 82 36.96 6.95 29.85
C LYS A 82 35.48 6.71 30.14
N LEU A 83 34.64 7.72 29.91
CA LEU A 83 33.22 7.71 30.21
C LEU A 83 32.41 8.09 28.98
N THR A 84 31.28 7.42 28.76
CA THR A 84 30.29 7.83 27.75
C THR A 84 29.01 8.25 28.45
N LEU A 85 28.55 9.48 28.19
CA LEU A 85 27.37 10.09 28.82
C LEU A 85 26.37 10.52 27.75
N ASP A 86 25.10 10.20 27.95
CA ASP A 86 24.00 10.74 27.13
C ASP A 86 23.33 11.89 27.89
N VAL A 87 23.69 13.13 27.56
CA VAL A 87 23.20 14.33 28.25
C VAL A 87 21.97 14.92 27.56
N ALA A 88 20.96 15.33 28.32
CA ALA A 88 19.86 16.14 27.81
C ALA A 88 20.22 17.64 27.82
N PRO A 89 19.66 18.43 26.87
CA PRO A 89 19.74 19.88 26.93
C PRO A 89 19.22 20.45 28.26
N GLY A 90 19.91 21.47 28.79
CA GLY A 90 19.51 22.22 29.98
C GLY A 90 19.70 21.50 31.32
N ILE A 91 20.13 20.24 31.33
CA ILE A 91 20.39 19.48 32.54
C ILE A 91 21.89 19.45 32.83
N LYS A 92 22.26 19.78 34.08
CA LYS A 92 23.63 19.70 34.57
C LYS A 92 23.98 18.27 34.96
N TYR A 93 25.02 17.71 34.36
CA TYR A 93 25.54 16.38 34.66
C TYR A 93 26.91 16.50 35.35
N SER A 94 27.00 16.03 36.59
CA SER A 94 28.28 15.97 37.32
C SER A 94 28.98 14.64 37.03
N ILE A 95 30.28 14.69 36.71
CA ILE A 95 31.09 13.49 36.54
C ILE A 95 31.48 12.98 37.93
N VAL A 96 31.15 11.71 38.20
CA VAL A 96 31.43 11.01 39.47
C VAL A 96 32.92 11.08 39.78
N ASP A 97 33.26 11.34 41.04
CA ASP A 97 34.64 11.49 41.55
C ASP A 97 35.45 12.65 40.91
N SER A 98 34.76 13.67 40.39
CA SER A 98 35.40 14.89 39.89
C SER A 98 34.61 16.16 40.25
N ASN A 99 35.29 17.31 40.23
CA ASN A 99 34.64 18.63 40.34
C ASN A 99 34.18 19.18 38.99
N ILE A 100 33.95 18.30 38.01
CA ILE A 100 33.58 18.67 36.65
C ILE A 100 32.09 18.42 36.46
N SER A 101 31.42 19.44 35.95
CA SER A 101 30.03 19.32 35.52
C SER A 101 29.85 19.83 34.10
N ILE A 102 29.04 19.11 33.34
CA ILE A 102 28.81 19.35 31.93
C ILE A 102 27.33 19.64 31.73
N THR A 103 27.03 20.71 31.00
CA THR A 103 25.66 21.07 30.61
C THR A 103 25.64 21.31 29.11
N ALA A 104 24.74 20.63 28.40
CA ALA A 104 24.44 20.97 27.01
C ALA A 104 23.44 22.13 27.02
N VAL A 105 23.84 23.32 26.57
CA VAL A 105 23.00 24.53 26.65
C VAL A 105 22.17 24.76 25.38
N GLY A 106 22.53 24.11 24.26
CA GLY A 106 21.74 24.12 23.04
C GLY A 106 22.13 22.98 22.10
N ILE A 107 21.14 22.27 21.57
CA ILE A 107 21.30 21.27 20.51
C ILE A 107 20.31 21.62 19.40
N HIS A 108 20.85 22.09 18.27
CA HIS A 108 20.05 22.34 17.08
C HIS A 108 20.38 21.27 16.04
N THR A 109 19.39 20.44 15.71
CA THR A 109 19.45 19.42 14.67
C THR A 109 18.26 19.64 13.73
N PRO A 110 18.45 19.74 12.40
CA PRO A 110 17.33 19.84 11.48
C PRO A 110 16.42 18.62 11.63
N PRO A 111 15.09 18.77 11.47
CA PRO A 111 14.19 17.63 11.50
C PRO A 111 14.52 16.68 10.33
N LEU A 112 14.89 15.45 10.66
CA LEU A 112 15.15 14.40 9.67
C LEU A 112 13.82 13.88 9.09
N GLN A 113 13.83 13.46 7.82
CA GLN A 113 12.64 12.87 7.20
C GLN A 113 12.13 11.65 7.99
N ALA A 114 13.04 10.86 8.59
CA ALA A 114 12.68 9.73 9.45
C ALA A 114 11.81 10.13 10.66
N HIS A 115 11.80 11.41 11.07
CA HIS A 115 10.98 11.89 12.18
C HIS A 115 9.47 11.93 11.87
N SER A 116 9.11 12.02 10.59
CA SER A 116 7.71 11.98 10.12
C SER A 116 7.31 10.65 9.48
N ALA A 117 8.19 9.64 9.55
CA ALA A 117 7.97 8.36 8.89
C ALA A 117 7.13 7.39 9.73
N THR A 118 6.46 6.48 9.04
CA THR A 118 5.84 5.27 9.59
C THR A 118 6.88 4.17 9.69
N PHE A 119 7.00 3.51 10.84
CA PHE A 119 7.90 2.38 11.02
C PHE A 119 7.16 1.05 10.95
N ILE A 120 7.83 0.05 10.38
CA ILE A 120 7.31 -1.30 10.18
C ILE A 120 8.34 -2.27 10.75
N SER A 121 7.95 -3.04 11.76
CA SER A 121 8.77 -4.14 12.31
C SER A 121 8.12 -5.49 12.00
N ALA A 122 8.88 -6.41 11.41
CA ALA A 122 8.40 -7.76 11.13
C ALA A 122 8.86 -8.75 12.20
N TYR A 123 7.95 -9.55 12.71
CA TYR A 123 8.16 -10.56 13.72
C TYR A 123 7.75 -11.93 13.18
N GLY A 124 8.53 -12.98 13.45
CA GLY A 124 8.04 -14.34 13.24
C GLY A 124 6.98 -14.71 14.30
N LEU A 125 6.21 -15.77 14.04
CA LEU A 125 5.29 -16.36 15.03
C LEU A 125 5.97 -16.57 16.38
N GLY A 126 5.34 -16.08 17.46
CA GLY A 126 5.87 -16.18 18.82
C GLY A 126 7.16 -15.38 19.10
N ALA A 127 7.76 -14.71 18.11
CA ALA A 127 9.03 -14.01 18.29
C ALA A 127 8.86 -12.72 19.11
N LYS A 128 9.83 -12.45 19.99
CA LYS A 128 9.94 -11.19 20.76
C LYS A 128 10.83 -10.15 20.08
N ILE A 129 11.71 -10.61 19.19
CA ILE A 129 12.69 -9.77 18.49
C ILE A 129 12.26 -9.65 17.02
N ALA A 130 12.29 -8.43 16.50
CA ALA A 130 11.98 -8.18 15.10
C ALA A 130 13.07 -8.76 14.19
N ARG A 131 12.66 -9.48 13.14
CA ARG A 131 13.57 -9.97 12.07
C ARG A 131 14.18 -8.82 11.28
N TRP A 132 13.40 -7.76 11.09
CA TRP A 132 13.84 -6.52 10.49
C TRP A 132 12.90 -5.39 10.88
N THR A 133 13.38 -4.16 10.76
CA THR A 133 12.58 -2.94 10.85
C THR A 133 12.90 -2.08 9.66
N SER A 134 11.90 -1.42 9.08
CA SER A 134 12.06 -0.41 8.04
C SER A 134 11.14 0.77 8.31
N PHE A 135 11.21 1.80 7.47
CA PHE A 135 10.25 2.90 7.49
C PHE A 135 9.70 3.21 6.10
N THR A 136 8.54 3.84 6.07
CA THR A 136 7.89 4.34 4.87
C THR A 136 7.29 5.72 5.13
N PHE A 137 7.13 6.49 4.06
CA PHE A 137 6.36 7.74 4.09
C PHE A 137 4.90 7.54 3.74
N THR A 138 4.51 6.30 3.39
CA THR A 138 3.10 5.94 3.31
C THR A 138 2.45 6.15 4.67
N PRO A 139 1.38 6.96 4.77
CA PRO A 139 0.67 7.16 6.02
C PRO A 139 0.04 5.83 6.48
N THR A 140 -0.06 5.64 7.80
CA THR A 140 -0.77 4.49 8.37
C THR A 140 -2.28 4.72 8.36
N SER A 141 -3.04 3.68 8.07
CA SER A 141 -4.47 3.64 8.36
C SER A 141 -4.71 3.81 9.86
N SER A 142 -5.81 4.46 10.24
CA SER A 142 -6.18 4.58 11.66
C SER A 142 -6.46 3.20 12.27
N PRO A 143 -6.14 2.94 13.54
CA PRO A 143 -6.38 1.63 14.15
C PRO A 143 -7.86 1.22 14.09
N GLY A 144 -8.13 0.04 13.55
CA GLY A 144 -9.48 -0.49 13.37
C GLY A 144 -10.23 0.06 12.16
N ALA A 145 -9.62 0.99 11.41
CA ALA A 145 -10.18 1.58 10.20
C ALA A 145 -9.16 1.44 9.05
N PRO A 146 -8.94 0.20 8.53
CA PRO A 146 -8.11 0.00 7.35
C PRO A 146 -8.64 0.83 6.18
N ALA A 147 -7.73 1.43 5.42
CA ALA A 147 -8.02 2.20 4.23
C ALA A 147 -7.07 1.80 3.10
N LYS A 148 -7.60 1.72 1.88
CA LYS A 148 -6.81 1.52 0.66
C LYS A 148 -5.77 2.64 0.48
N GLU A 149 -4.57 2.32 -0.01
CA GLU A 149 -3.45 3.25 -0.29
C GLU A 149 -2.74 3.77 0.97
N PHE A 150 -3.10 3.24 2.14
CA PHE A 150 -2.42 3.49 3.41
C PHE A 150 -1.71 2.22 3.88
N ALA A 151 -0.59 2.39 4.59
CA ALA A 151 0.07 1.27 5.23
C ALA A 151 -0.89 0.64 6.27
N GLY A 152 -1.04 -0.68 6.20
CA GLY A 152 -1.97 -1.42 7.07
C GLY A 152 -3.39 -1.48 6.53
N GLU A 153 -3.54 -1.79 5.24
CA GLU A 153 -4.83 -2.05 4.58
C GLU A 153 -5.57 -3.28 5.14
N LEU A 154 -4.86 -4.16 5.86
CA LEU A 154 -5.42 -5.23 6.70
C LEU A 154 -4.86 -5.10 8.10
N GLN A 155 -5.73 -5.07 9.10
CA GLN A 155 -5.40 -4.78 10.48
C GLN A 155 -5.97 -5.84 11.41
N CYS A 156 -5.18 -6.18 12.41
CA CYS A 156 -5.56 -7.08 13.49
C CYS A 156 -5.48 -6.28 14.79
N LYS A 157 -6.45 -6.50 15.68
CA LYS A 157 -6.59 -5.79 16.96
C LYS A 157 -5.34 -5.88 17.83
N ASP A 158 -4.74 -7.06 17.86
CA ASP A 158 -3.57 -7.38 18.66
C ASP A 158 -2.75 -8.49 17.98
N LYS A 159 -1.60 -8.82 18.58
CA LYS A 159 -0.68 -9.83 18.06
C LYS A 159 -1.35 -11.22 18.01
N GLN A 160 -2.17 -11.57 18.99
CA GLN A 160 -2.84 -12.87 19.04
C GLN A 160 -3.85 -12.99 17.89
N SER A 161 -4.63 -11.95 17.66
CA SER A 161 -5.57 -11.87 16.54
C SER A 161 -4.86 -11.96 15.20
N ALA A 162 -3.63 -11.44 15.10
CA ALA A 162 -2.79 -11.67 13.93
C ALA A 162 -2.37 -13.14 13.82
N GLU A 163 -1.85 -13.76 14.88
CA GLU A 163 -1.48 -15.19 14.89
C GLU A 163 -2.65 -16.11 14.47
N ASP A 164 -3.86 -15.81 14.92
CA ASP A 164 -5.09 -16.53 14.57
C ASP A 164 -5.71 -16.08 13.23
N PHE A 165 -5.11 -15.09 12.56
CA PHE A 165 -5.58 -14.48 11.32
C PHE A 165 -7.02 -13.93 11.39
N ASN A 166 -7.41 -13.44 12.57
CA ASN A 166 -8.67 -12.77 12.84
C ASN A 166 -8.51 -11.25 12.67
N CYS A 167 -8.45 -10.82 11.41
CA CYS A 167 -8.15 -9.44 11.02
C CYS A 167 -9.28 -8.85 10.17
N VAL A 168 -9.25 -7.55 9.91
CA VAL A 168 -10.21 -6.83 9.07
C VAL A 168 -9.44 -6.02 8.02
N PHE A 169 -9.97 -5.90 6.82
CA PHE A 169 -9.39 -5.10 5.75
C PHE A 169 -10.45 -4.23 5.06
N ASP A 170 -10.00 -3.24 4.30
CA ASP A 170 -10.91 -2.34 3.58
C ASP A 170 -11.65 -3.10 2.44
N PRO A 171 -12.99 -3.12 2.38
CA PRO A 171 -13.73 -3.82 1.33
C PRO A 171 -13.42 -3.27 -0.08
N THR A 172 -12.96 -2.02 -0.20
CA THR A 172 -12.61 -1.39 -1.48
C THR A 172 -11.30 -1.91 -2.09
N LEU A 173 -10.52 -2.72 -1.35
CA LEU A 173 -9.34 -3.40 -1.89
C LEU A 173 -9.70 -4.35 -3.03
N CYS A 174 -10.93 -4.87 -3.04
CA CYS A 174 -11.41 -5.80 -4.05
C CYS A 174 -12.59 -5.22 -4.84
N LYS A 175 -12.47 -5.23 -6.17
CA LYS A 175 -13.57 -4.92 -7.09
C LYS A 175 -14.03 -6.19 -7.77
N CYS A 176 -15.29 -6.55 -7.53
CA CYS A 176 -15.93 -7.75 -8.09
C CYS A 176 -17.05 -7.39 -9.05
N VAL A 177 -17.17 -8.16 -10.13
CA VAL A 177 -18.19 -8.02 -11.17
C VAL A 177 -18.77 -9.40 -11.53
N GLY A 178 -20.09 -9.50 -11.57
CA GLY A 178 -20.79 -10.70 -12.02
C GLY A 178 -20.89 -10.77 -13.54
N PHE A 179 -20.70 -11.96 -14.10
CA PHE A 179 -20.83 -12.25 -15.53
C PHE A 179 -21.56 -13.59 -15.72
N ALA A 180 -22.83 -13.53 -16.11
CA ALA A 180 -23.67 -14.70 -16.36
C ALA A 180 -23.75 -15.68 -15.18
N THR A 181 -22.86 -16.68 -15.14
CA THR A 181 -22.75 -17.71 -14.08
C THR A 181 -21.42 -17.66 -13.32
N LYS A 182 -20.62 -16.61 -13.51
CA LYS A 182 -19.29 -16.43 -12.90
C LYS A 182 -19.19 -15.07 -12.24
N VAL A 183 -18.29 -14.96 -11.27
CA VAL A 183 -17.89 -13.68 -10.68
C VAL A 183 -16.41 -13.51 -10.93
N ASN A 184 -16.00 -12.34 -11.40
CA ASN A 184 -14.60 -11.96 -11.58
C ASN A 184 -14.27 -10.84 -10.60
N CYS A 185 -13.19 -11.02 -9.84
CA CYS A 185 -12.76 -10.07 -8.82
C CYS A 185 -11.30 -9.70 -9.05
N ARG A 186 -11.00 -8.41 -9.03
CA ARG A 186 -9.64 -7.88 -9.05
C ARG A 186 -9.39 -7.18 -7.72
N CYS A 187 -8.29 -7.53 -7.07
CA CYS A 187 -7.94 -6.94 -5.80
C CYS A 187 -6.53 -6.34 -5.84
N PHE A 188 -6.37 -5.21 -5.19
CA PHE A 188 -5.12 -4.49 -5.08
C PHE A 188 -4.78 -4.38 -3.60
N HIS A 189 -3.56 -4.78 -3.24
CA HIS A 189 -3.09 -4.73 -1.87
C HIS A 189 -1.60 -4.43 -1.83
N GLU A 190 -1.16 -3.78 -0.77
CA GLU A 190 0.26 -3.57 -0.52
C GLU A 190 0.98 -4.88 -0.15
N LYS A 191 2.24 -4.99 -0.58
CA LYS A 191 3.12 -6.10 -0.21
C LYS A 191 4.06 -5.65 0.89
N MET A 192 3.81 -6.08 2.12
CA MET A 192 4.61 -5.66 3.28
C MET A 192 6.12 -5.98 3.15
N THR A 193 6.48 -6.99 2.35
CA THR A 193 7.87 -7.35 2.08
C THR A 193 8.60 -6.33 1.19
N GLU A 194 7.89 -5.50 0.41
CA GLU A 194 8.50 -4.48 -0.43
C GLU A 194 9.05 -3.31 0.40
N TYR A 195 8.42 -2.99 1.53
CA TYR A 195 8.92 -2.00 2.49
C TYR A 195 10.30 -2.32 3.06
N ARG A 196 10.73 -3.57 2.98
CA ARG A 196 12.09 -4.00 3.37
C ARG A 196 13.16 -3.56 2.35
N LYS A 197 12.82 -3.29 1.09
CA LYS A 197 13.82 -3.09 0.03
C LYS A 197 14.50 -1.72 0.09
N ASN A 198 13.74 -0.65 0.37
CA ASN A 198 14.23 0.72 0.18
C ASN A 198 14.77 1.38 1.46
N HIS A 199 14.20 1.06 2.62
CA HIS A 199 14.48 1.78 3.88
C HIS A 199 14.63 0.85 5.09
N LYS A 200 15.21 -0.34 4.89
CA LYS A 200 15.52 -1.27 5.98
C LYS A 200 16.55 -0.65 6.93
N LEU A 201 16.28 -0.75 8.23
CA LEU A 201 17.20 -0.35 9.28
C LEU A 201 18.23 -1.46 9.57
N PRO A 202 19.49 -1.12 9.89
CA PRO A 202 20.01 0.25 9.95
C PRO A 202 20.15 0.86 8.55
N THR A 203 19.80 2.14 8.40
CA THR A 203 20.03 2.90 7.16
C THR A 203 20.94 4.08 7.44
N ARG A 204 21.77 4.44 6.47
CA ARG A 204 22.72 5.54 6.54
C ARG A 204 22.38 6.55 5.46
N GLY A 205 21.98 7.75 5.88
CA GLY A 205 21.87 8.92 5.02
C GLY A 205 23.20 9.68 4.96
N ILE A 206 23.16 10.87 4.36
CA ILE A 206 24.35 11.71 4.15
C ILE A 206 25.02 12.09 5.48
N ASN A 207 24.25 12.67 6.41
CA ASN A 207 24.75 13.19 7.70
C ASN A 207 24.13 12.48 8.92
N HIS A 208 23.40 11.40 8.69
CA HIS A 208 22.68 10.71 9.77
C HIS A 208 22.58 9.21 9.51
N GLN A 209 22.36 8.45 10.57
CA GLN A 209 22.06 7.04 10.55
C GLN A 209 20.80 6.79 11.35
N VAL A 210 19.86 6.00 10.81
CA VAL A 210 18.67 5.55 11.53
C VAL A 210 18.85 4.08 11.84
N LEU A 211 18.64 3.70 13.10
CA LEU A 211 18.79 2.32 13.55
C LEU A 211 17.89 2.01 14.75
N MET A 212 17.84 0.73 15.10
CA MET A 212 17.17 0.26 16.31
C MET A 212 18.19 0.05 17.42
N ILE A 213 17.99 0.67 18.58
CA ILE A 213 18.80 0.46 19.80
C ILE A 213 17.83 0.14 20.94
N ASN A 214 17.98 -1.01 21.62
CA ASN A 214 17.11 -1.38 22.74
C ASN A 214 15.60 -1.27 22.44
N ASN A 215 15.19 -1.72 21.24
CA ASN A 215 13.80 -1.64 20.75
C ASN A 215 13.27 -0.20 20.58
N ARG A 216 14.16 0.78 20.44
CA ARG A 216 13.87 2.20 20.18
C ARG A 216 14.43 2.60 18.83
N VAL A 217 13.65 3.37 18.08
CA VAL A 217 14.17 4.03 16.88
C VAL A 217 15.09 5.15 17.34
N THR A 218 16.31 5.15 16.82
CA THR A 218 17.34 6.13 17.14
C THR A 218 17.90 6.70 15.85
N THR A 219 18.03 8.03 15.80
CA THR A 219 18.81 8.69 14.75
C THR A 219 20.11 9.22 15.33
N LEU A 220 21.23 8.83 14.73
CA LEU A 220 22.56 9.31 15.06
C LEU A 220 23.00 10.30 13.99
N THR A 221 23.62 11.41 14.37
CA THR A 221 24.35 12.25 13.43
C THR A 221 25.70 11.61 13.11
N VAL A 222 26.03 11.45 11.82
CA VAL A 222 27.32 10.89 11.39
C VAL A 222 28.15 12.03 10.84
N GLN A 223 29.21 12.42 11.55
CA GLN A 223 30.18 13.41 11.08
C GLN A 223 31.31 12.66 10.35
N GLU A 224 31.26 12.62 9.03
CA GLU A 224 32.44 12.22 8.23
C GLU A 224 33.03 13.38 7.43
N THR A 225 32.32 14.50 7.24
CA THR A 225 32.91 15.71 6.65
C THR A 225 32.32 16.97 7.26
N MET A 226 33.19 17.97 7.41
CA MET A 226 32.88 19.32 7.84
C MET A 226 31.96 20.01 6.81
N VAL A 227 30.66 19.73 6.84
CA VAL A 227 29.65 20.64 6.30
C VAL A 227 29.18 21.51 7.46
N CYS A 228 29.99 22.54 7.69
CA CYS A 228 29.68 23.69 8.52
C CYS A 228 28.39 24.31 7.97
N CYS A 229 27.25 24.16 8.67
CA CYS A 229 26.13 25.12 8.73
C CYS A 229 24.88 24.61 9.48
N ASP A 230 24.64 23.29 9.58
CA ASP A 230 23.31 22.81 10.03
C ASP A 230 23.21 22.31 11.48
N TYR A 231 24.33 22.21 12.20
CA TYR A 231 24.34 21.69 13.57
C TYR A 231 25.14 22.61 14.50
N SER A 232 24.48 23.20 15.48
CA SER A 232 25.14 23.94 16.57
C SER A 232 24.94 23.17 17.88
N ILE A 233 26.05 22.66 18.41
CA ILE A 233 26.11 22.00 19.72
C ILE A 233 26.92 22.90 20.63
N VAL A 234 26.30 23.39 21.70
CA VAL A 234 26.99 24.23 22.69
C VAL A 234 27.02 23.47 24.01
N VAL A 235 28.23 23.19 24.47
CA VAL A 235 28.50 22.50 25.74
C VAL A 235 29.25 23.45 26.66
N THR A 236 28.73 23.61 27.87
CA THR A 236 29.40 24.37 28.93
C THR A 236 29.97 23.40 29.95
N ILE A 237 31.26 23.53 30.24
CA ILE A 237 31.99 22.73 31.22
C ILE A 237 32.36 23.64 32.38
N PHE A 238 31.93 23.28 33.59
CA PHE A 238 32.35 23.94 34.82
C PHE A 238 33.31 23.03 35.58
N SER A 239 34.52 23.53 35.87
CA SER A 239 35.55 22.84 36.65
C SER A 239 36.04 23.74 37.79
N GLN A 240 36.16 23.20 39.00
CA GLN A 240 36.86 23.84 40.13
C GLN A 240 38.32 23.35 40.28
N GLY A 241 38.96 22.85 39.20
CA GLY A 241 40.34 22.34 39.18
C GLY A 241 41.00 22.35 37.79
N SER A 242 42.21 21.77 37.68
CA SER A 242 43.00 21.72 36.43
C SER A 242 42.33 20.87 35.34
N THR A 243 42.20 21.41 34.12
CA THR A 243 41.59 20.74 32.95
C THR A 243 42.63 20.16 31.98
N LYS A 244 43.89 20.01 32.39
CA LYS A 244 45.02 19.70 31.49
C LYS A 244 44.90 18.37 30.72
N ASP A 245 44.08 17.42 31.18
CA ASP A 245 43.91 16.09 30.57
C ASP A 245 42.46 15.78 30.18
N LEU A 246 41.62 16.80 29.94
CA LEU A 246 40.21 16.62 29.56
C LEU A 246 40.04 16.64 28.03
N SER A 247 39.65 15.51 27.45
CA SER A 247 39.17 15.42 26.06
C SER A 247 37.66 15.13 26.05
N VAL A 248 36.92 15.80 25.17
CA VAL A 248 35.47 15.59 25.01
C VAL A 248 35.14 15.49 23.52
N GLU A 249 34.70 14.32 23.09
CA GLU A 249 34.04 14.14 21.79
C GLU A 249 32.54 14.19 21.98
N SER A 250 31.82 14.89 21.10
CA SER A 250 30.37 15.03 21.19
C SER A 250 29.69 14.59 19.90
N SER A 251 28.60 13.83 20.01
CA SER A 251 27.75 13.44 18.88
C SER A 251 26.28 13.58 19.26
N ALA A 252 25.44 14.12 18.39
CA ALA A 252 24.01 14.23 18.66
C ALA A 252 23.32 12.88 18.41
N VAL A 253 22.49 12.48 19.36
CA VAL A 253 21.75 11.22 19.37
C VAL A 253 20.30 11.53 19.68
N VAL A 254 19.40 11.35 18.72
CA VAL A 254 17.96 11.48 18.98
C VAL A 254 17.42 10.10 19.31
N ILE A 255 16.96 9.92 20.55
CA ILE A 255 16.42 8.65 21.05
C ILE A 255 14.93 8.80 21.20
N VAL A 256 14.16 7.83 20.71
CA VAL A 256 12.73 7.79 20.96
C VAL A 256 12.33 6.51 21.65
N PRO A 257 11.79 6.56 22.89
CA PRO A 257 11.12 5.40 23.43
C PRO A 257 10.02 4.99 22.46
N ARG A 258 10.01 3.72 22.05
CA ARG A 258 8.83 3.12 21.42
C ARG A 258 7.68 3.39 22.39
N THR A 259 6.73 4.20 21.99
CA THR A 259 5.58 4.54 22.81
C THR A 259 4.74 3.27 23.00
N THR A 260 5.00 2.55 24.09
CA THR A 260 3.91 2.02 24.92
C THR A 260 3.62 3.12 25.92
N VAL A 261 2.75 4.06 25.51
CA VAL A 261 2.10 4.94 26.48
C VAL A 261 1.31 4.03 27.43
N ALA A 262 1.26 4.41 28.72
CA ALA A 262 0.44 3.81 29.77
C ALA A 262 -0.96 3.36 29.27
N PRO A 263 -1.61 2.37 29.92
CA PRO A 263 -2.74 1.64 29.35
C PRO A 263 -3.84 2.62 28.90
N GLY A 264 -4.02 2.77 27.58
CA GLY A 264 -5.07 3.64 27.07
C GLY A 264 -4.93 4.10 25.61
N VAL A 265 -3.73 4.40 25.11
CA VAL A 265 -3.58 4.85 23.70
C VAL A 265 -2.25 4.39 23.10
N THR A 266 -2.26 3.25 22.42
CA THR A 266 -1.19 2.83 21.50
C THR A 266 -1.80 2.68 20.11
N ASN A 267 -1.34 3.50 19.14
CA ASN A 267 -1.62 3.30 17.72
C ASN A 267 -0.69 2.23 17.15
N LYS A 268 -0.73 1.04 17.74
CA LYS A 268 0.02 -0.12 17.27
C LYS A 268 -0.96 -1.02 16.57
N VAL A 269 -0.67 -1.31 15.31
CA VAL A 269 -1.50 -2.18 14.50
C VAL A 269 -0.67 -3.39 14.10
N SER A 270 -1.21 -4.58 14.35
CA SER A 270 -0.63 -5.81 13.83
C SER A 270 -1.23 -6.06 12.46
N VAL A 271 -0.39 -6.36 11.48
CA VAL A 271 -0.78 -6.57 10.08
C VAL A 271 -0.16 -7.88 9.62
N ILE A 272 -0.85 -8.59 8.74
CA ILE A 272 -0.30 -9.76 8.06
C ILE A 272 -0.41 -9.51 6.55
N PRO A 273 0.65 -9.74 5.78
CA PRO A 273 0.59 -9.62 4.34
C PRO A 273 -0.31 -10.72 3.83
N PHE A 274 -1.30 -10.32 3.06
CA PHE A 274 -2.29 -11.21 2.53
C PHE A 274 -2.36 -11.04 1.03
N ARG A 275 -2.82 -12.09 0.37
CA ARG A 275 -3.32 -12.02 -0.98
C ARG A 275 -4.84 -12.21 -0.89
N PRO A 276 -5.64 -11.37 -1.52
CA PRO A 276 -7.05 -11.64 -1.70
C PRO A 276 -7.17 -12.84 -2.63
N LEU A 277 -7.55 -14.02 -2.12
CA LEU A 277 -7.66 -15.22 -2.94
C LEU A 277 -8.80 -16.14 -2.51
N HIS A 278 -9.28 -16.85 -3.52
CA HIS A 278 -10.42 -17.77 -3.57
C HIS A 278 -11.79 -17.08 -3.50
N PHE A 279 -12.49 -17.16 -4.64
CA PHE A 279 -13.88 -16.80 -4.79
C PHE A 279 -14.65 -18.11 -4.96
N THR A 280 -15.44 -18.49 -3.97
CA THR A 280 -16.35 -19.61 -4.15
C THR A 280 -17.62 -19.08 -4.78
N ALA A 281 -17.74 -19.25 -6.11
CA ALA A 281 -19.05 -19.30 -6.73
C ALA A 281 -19.72 -20.64 -6.34
N PRO A 282 -21.05 -20.72 -6.28
CA PRO A 282 -21.75 -21.97 -6.03
C PRO A 282 -21.33 -23.07 -7.04
N PRO A 283 -21.35 -24.36 -6.63
CA PRO A 283 -20.99 -25.46 -7.51
C PRO A 283 -21.92 -25.53 -8.73
N LYS A 284 -21.33 -25.67 -9.92
CA LYS A 284 -22.05 -25.87 -11.18
C LYS A 284 -22.54 -27.31 -11.29
N ASN A 285 -23.69 -27.61 -10.70
CA ASN A 285 -24.44 -28.80 -11.08
C ASN A 285 -25.33 -28.45 -12.28
N GLY A 286 -24.75 -28.45 -13.47
CA GLY A 286 -25.45 -28.34 -14.76
C GLY A 286 -24.78 -29.25 -15.80
N PRO A 287 -25.55 -29.85 -16.73
CA PRO A 287 -25.03 -30.85 -17.66
C PRO A 287 -24.03 -30.24 -18.67
N PRO A 288 -23.16 -31.06 -19.31
CA PRO A 288 -22.14 -30.58 -20.24
C PRO A 288 -22.78 -29.98 -21.51
N GLY A 289 -22.50 -28.71 -21.80
CA GLY A 289 -22.99 -27.99 -22.98
C GLY A 289 -21.95 -27.90 -24.09
N VAL A 290 -22.39 -28.23 -25.30
CA VAL A 290 -21.67 -28.40 -26.57
C VAL A 290 -21.08 -27.09 -27.13
N SER A 291 -19.87 -27.16 -27.67
CA SER A 291 -19.17 -26.07 -28.37
C SER A 291 -19.74 -25.82 -29.78
N PRO A 292 -19.85 -24.57 -30.28
CA PRO A 292 -20.26 -24.31 -31.67
C PRO A 292 -19.13 -24.63 -32.67
N PRO A 293 -19.46 -24.95 -33.94
CA PRO A 293 -18.47 -25.30 -34.95
C PRO A 293 -17.72 -24.05 -35.47
N PRO A 294 -16.46 -24.20 -35.94
CA PRO A 294 -15.71 -23.09 -36.52
C PRO A 294 -16.16 -22.80 -37.96
N ALA A 295 -16.26 -21.50 -38.29
CA ALA A 295 -16.45 -21.04 -39.67
C ALA A 295 -15.09 -20.84 -40.38
N PRO A 296 -15.00 -21.04 -41.72
CA PRO A 296 -13.75 -21.11 -42.44
C PRO A 296 -13.31 -19.76 -43.06
N GLY A 297 -12.01 -19.46 -42.99
CA GLY A 297 -11.31 -18.59 -43.96
C GLY A 297 -10.59 -17.36 -43.39
N GLY A 298 -9.26 -17.43 -43.29
CA GLY A 298 -8.34 -16.30 -43.10
C GLY A 298 -8.10 -15.87 -41.64
N GLN A 299 -6.85 -15.94 -41.17
CA GLN A 299 -6.46 -15.42 -39.86
C GLN A 299 -6.38 -13.89 -39.90
N CYS A 300 -7.50 -13.22 -39.65
CA CYS A 300 -7.53 -11.80 -39.32
C CYS A 300 -7.49 -11.62 -37.79
N GLY A 301 -6.95 -10.51 -37.29
CA GLY A 301 -6.86 -10.27 -35.85
C GLY A 301 -5.93 -11.23 -35.08
N VAL A 302 -4.98 -11.87 -35.77
CA VAL A 302 -3.99 -12.78 -35.18
C VAL A 302 -2.59 -12.18 -35.34
N ALA A 303 -1.78 -12.27 -34.27
CA ALA A 303 -0.36 -11.88 -34.29
C ALA A 303 0.45 -12.74 -35.29
N PRO A 304 1.59 -12.27 -35.80
CA PRO A 304 2.23 -10.98 -35.52
C PRO A 304 1.68 -9.82 -36.37
N ASP A 305 1.14 -10.12 -37.55
CA ASP A 305 0.68 -9.12 -38.52
C ASP A 305 -0.83 -8.91 -38.40
N PHE A 306 -1.22 -8.14 -37.38
CA PHE A 306 -2.62 -7.83 -37.10
C PHE A 306 -3.29 -7.10 -38.26
N THR A 307 -4.05 -7.85 -39.06
CA THR A 307 -4.91 -7.29 -40.11
C THR A 307 -6.35 -7.22 -39.61
N PRO A 308 -7.02 -6.04 -39.65
CA PRO A 308 -8.41 -5.92 -39.23
C PRO A 308 -9.34 -6.89 -39.98
N CYS A 309 -10.24 -7.56 -39.25
CA CYS A 309 -11.20 -8.50 -39.82
C CYS A 309 -12.32 -7.84 -40.64
N VAL A 310 -12.44 -6.52 -40.59
CA VAL A 310 -13.51 -5.72 -41.19
C VAL A 310 -12.95 -4.39 -41.67
N SER A 311 -13.59 -3.77 -42.68
CA SER A 311 -13.17 -2.48 -43.23
C SER A 311 -13.46 -1.30 -42.27
N ASN A 312 -12.71 -0.20 -42.43
CA ASN A 312 -12.88 1.00 -41.61
C ASN A 312 -14.28 1.62 -41.70
N GLU A 313 -14.95 1.52 -42.86
CA GLU A 313 -16.31 2.03 -43.03
C GLU A 313 -17.30 1.31 -42.12
N ILE A 314 -17.15 -0.02 -41.99
CA ILE A 314 -18.01 -0.85 -41.14
C ILE A 314 -17.72 -0.56 -39.66
N THR A 315 -16.46 -0.39 -39.28
CA THR A 315 -16.07 -0.13 -37.88
C THR A 315 -16.50 1.25 -37.41
N ILE A 316 -16.34 2.29 -38.24
CA ILE A 316 -16.79 3.66 -37.92
C ILE A 316 -18.31 3.70 -37.76
N LYS A 317 -19.06 3.04 -38.65
CA LYS A 317 -20.52 2.97 -38.55
C LYS A 317 -20.98 2.27 -37.27
N SER A 318 -20.37 1.14 -36.94
CA SER A 318 -20.66 0.36 -35.71
C SER A 318 -20.34 1.16 -34.44
N LEU A 319 -19.21 1.86 -34.42
CA LEU A 319 -18.81 2.72 -33.30
C LEU A 319 -19.79 3.88 -33.08
N LEU A 320 -20.19 4.57 -34.16
CA LEU A 320 -21.15 5.67 -34.09
C LEU A 320 -22.53 5.21 -33.62
N GLU A 321 -23.02 4.05 -34.10
CA GLU A 321 -24.28 3.47 -33.64
C GLU A 321 -24.24 3.12 -32.15
N CYS A 322 -23.12 2.60 -31.66
CA CYS A 322 -22.92 2.34 -30.24
C CYS A 322 -22.96 3.64 -29.41
N CYS A 323 -22.27 4.68 -29.85
CA CYS A 323 -22.29 5.99 -29.17
C CYS A 323 -23.70 6.61 -29.12
N LYS A 324 -24.47 6.49 -30.21
CA LYS A 324 -25.87 6.93 -30.24
C LYS A 324 -26.73 6.16 -29.25
N ARG A 325 -26.60 4.83 -29.21
CA ARG A 325 -27.32 3.96 -28.27
C ARG A 325 -26.99 4.25 -26.81
N LYS A 326 -25.76 4.68 -26.53
CA LYS A 326 -25.28 5.10 -25.20
C LYS A 326 -25.64 6.55 -24.86
N ASN A 327 -26.43 7.23 -25.70
CA ASN A 327 -26.88 8.61 -25.51
C ASN A 327 -25.74 9.62 -25.30
N LEU A 328 -24.61 9.43 -26.00
CA LEU A 328 -23.52 10.41 -25.95
C LEU A 328 -24.00 11.76 -26.53
N PRO A 329 -23.55 12.90 -25.99
CA PRO A 329 -23.86 14.23 -26.54
C PRO A 329 -23.49 14.34 -28.02
N ALA A 330 -24.21 15.16 -28.79
CA ALA A 330 -23.96 15.31 -30.23
C ALA A 330 -22.50 15.70 -30.55
N GLY A 331 -21.86 16.52 -29.69
CA GLY A 331 -20.45 16.86 -29.83
C GLY A 331 -19.49 15.68 -29.56
N CYS A 332 -19.87 14.72 -28.70
CA CYS A 332 -19.14 13.47 -28.52
C CYS A 332 -19.37 12.47 -29.66
N GLN A 333 -20.58 12.44 -30.24
CA GLN A 333 -20.91 11.55 -31.36
C GLN A 333 -20.06 11.86 -32.61
N GLN A 334 -19.68 13.12 -32.81
CA GLN A 334 -18.75 13.51 -33.88
C GLN A 334 -17.35 12.92 -33.73
N LEU A 335 -16.99 12.48 -32.51
CA LEU A 335 -15.70 11.86 -32.21
C LEU A 335 -15.74 10.33 -32.35
N CYS A 336 -16.92 9.73 -32.54
CA CYS A 336 -17.15 8.27 -32.61
C CYS A 336 -16.74 7.63 -33.93
N ARG A 337 -15.45 7.74 -34.25
CA ARG A 337 -14.79 7.16 -35.43
C ARG A 337 -13.36 6.74 -35.06
N TYR A 338 -12.85 5.66 -35.65
CA TYR A 338 -11.52 5.13 -35.33
C TYR A 338 -10.36 5.90 -35.96
N ASP A 339 -10.63 6.69 -36.99
CA ASP A 339 -9.68 7.50 -37.74
C ASP A 339 -9.56 8.94 -37.21
N ILE A 340 -10.03 9.19 -35.98
CA ILE A 340 -9.87 10.49 -35.32
C ILE A 340 -8.47 10.66 -34.74
N THR A 341 -7.91 11.86 -34.89
CA THR A 341 -6.56 12.17 -34.39
C THR A 341 -6.58 12.72 -32.96
N GLN A 342 -5.46 12.60 -32.25
CA GLN A 342 -5.30 13.16 -30.90
C GLN A 342 -5.52 14.69 -30.87
N ALA A 343 -5.12 15.39 -31.94
CA ALA A 343 -5.32 16.84 -32.07
C ALA A 343 -6.81 17.21 -32.16
N GLU A 344 -7.60 16.43 -32.91
CA GLU A 344 -9.05 16.64 -33.02
C GLU A 344 -9.77 16.33 -31.70
N ILE A 345 -9.37 15.29 -30.98
CA ILE A 345 -9.92 14.95 -29.65
C ILE A 345 -9.63 16.08 -28.65
N ARG A 346 -8.38 16.56 -28.59
CA ARG A 346 -7.98 17.67 -27.70
C ARG A 346 -8.78 18.93 -28.02
N ALA A 347 -8.87 19.31 -29.30
CA ALA A 347 -9.63 20.48 -29.72
C ALA A 347 -11.13 20.38 -29.38
N ALA A 348 -11.72 19.19 -29.43
CA ALA A 348 -13.11 18.96 -29.06
C ALA A 348 -13.35 19.03 -27.54
N MET A 349 -12.40 18.55 -26.73
CA MET A 349 -12.43 18.71 -25.28
C MET A 349 -12.25 20.16 -24.85
N ASP A 350 -11.31 20.89 -25.45
CA ASP A 350 -11.04 22.30 -25.16
C ASP A 350 -12.24 23.20 -25.49
N ARG A 351 -13.00 22.83 -26.54
CA ARG A 351 -14.27 23.49 -26.91
C ARG A 351 -15.48 23.02 -26.11
N GLY A 352 -15.31 22.12 -25.14
CA GLY A 352 -16.41 21.56 -24.35
C GLY A 352 -17.42 20.73 -25.14
N GLN A 353 -17.07 20.29 -26.36
CA GLN A 353 -17.94 19.51 -27.23
C GLN A 353 -18.13 18.08 -26.71
N CYS A 354 -17.13 17.55 -26.00
CA CYS A 354 -17.23 16.28 -25.32
C CYS A 354 -16.51 16.33 -23.97
N GLY A 355 -17.27 16.24 -22.88
CA GLY A 355 -16.72 16.24 -21.52
C GLY A 355 -16.04 14.93 -21.14
N ILE A 356 -15.06 14.99 -20.25
CA ILE A 356 -14.22 13.85 -19.83
C ILE A 356 -15.00 12.65 -19.28
N PHE A 357 -16.20 12.88 -18.73
CA PHE A 357 -17.08 11.80 -18.25
C PHE A 357 -17.65 10.90 -19.36
N ASN A 358 -17.59 11.33 -20.63
CA ASN A 358 -18.04 10.55 -21.78
C ASN A 358 -16.94 9.68 -22.41
N VAL A 359 -15.72 9.75 -21.89
CA VAL A 359 -14.57 8.96 -22.37
C VAL A 359 -14.77 7.46 -22.10
N ALA A 360 -15.29 7.09 -20.92
CA ALA A 360 -15.52 5.68 -20.59
C ALA A 360 -16.58 5.02 -21.50
N PRO A 361 -17.77 5.62 -21.73
CA PRO A 361 -18.74 5.10 -22.71
C PRO A 361 -18.18 5.01 -24.15
N PHE A 362 -17.34 5.97 -24.56
CA PHE A 362 -16.68 5.93 -25.86
C PHE A 362 -15.71 4.75 -25.98
N LEU A 363 -14.85 4.55 -24.99
CA LEU A 363 -13.88 3.44 -24.96
C LEU A 363 -14.56 2.08 -24.91
N GLU A 364 -15.70 1.97 -24.21
CA GLU A 364 -16.53 0.76 -24.19
C GLU A 364 -17.08 0.44 -25.59
N CYS A 365 -17.52 1.45 -26.34
CA CYS A 365 -17.96 1.27 -27.72
C CYS A 365 -16.79 0.93 -28.65
N ALA A 366 -15.63 1.57 -28.48
CA ALA A 366 -14.44 1.33 -29.28
C ALA A 366 -13.83 -0.05 -29.03
N SER A 367 -13.98 -0.62 -27.84
CA SER A 367 -13.56 -1.99 -27.55
C SER A 367 -14.64 -3.03 -27.85
N GLN A 368 -15.84 -2.62 -28.24
CA GLN A 368 -17.04 -3.48 -28.34
C GLN A 368 -17.29 -4.26 -27.04
N GLY A 369 -16.93 -3.65 -25.89
CA GLY A 369 -17.02 -4.28 -24.58
C GLY A 369 -15.98 -5.38 -24.32
N LYS A 370 -14.98 -5.55 -25.19
CA LYS A 370 -13.87 -6.50 -24.98
C LYS A 370 -12.79 -5.87 -24.12
N ASP A 371 -12.18 -6.70 -23.27
CA ASP A 371 -11.01 -6.32 -22.48
C ASP A 371 -9.75 -6.50 -23.34
N ASN A 372 -9.25 -5.39 -23.89
CA ASN A 372 -8.02 -5.37 -24.68
C ASN A 372 -6.79 -5.05 -23.81
N SER A 373 -6.89 -5.14 -22.47
CA SER A 373 -5.79 -4.81 -21.56
C SER A 373 -4.56 -5.70 -21.78
N GLU A 374 -4.72 -6.92 -22.29
CA GLU A 374 -3.58 -7.78 -22.67
C GLU A 374 -2.76 -7.17 -23.82
N CYS A 375 -3.38 -6.45 -24.76
CA CYS A 375 -2.68 -5.71 -25.80
C CYS A 375 -2.01 -4.43 -25.27
N CYS A 376 -2.50 -3.91 -24.13
CA CYS A 376 -1.96 -2.73 -23.47
C CYS A 376 -1.00 -3.06 -22.31
N ASN A 377 -0.77 -4.34 -22.02
CA ASN A 377 0.37 -4.74 -21.20
C ASN A 377 1.61 -4.38 -22.00
N CYS A 378 2.40 -3.44 -21.49
CA CYS A 378 3.73 -3.20 -22.01
C CYS A 378 4.50 -4.52 -21.96
N SER A 379 4.63 -5.19 -23.11
CA SER A 379 5.61 -6.25 -23.29
C SER A 379 6.99 -5.65 -23.09
N GLU A 380 7.82 -6.29 -22.26
CA GLU A 380 9.19 -5.89 -21.92
C GLU A 380 10.18 -5.94 -23.11
N ASP A 381 9.69 -6.08 -24.35
CA ASP A 381 10.48 -6.23 -25.58
C ASP A 381 10.22 -5.10 -26.60
N TRP A 382 10.32 -3.84 -26.19
CA TRP A 382 10.53 -2.74 -27.15
C TRP A 382 12.00 -2.34 -27.14
N PRO A 383 12.77 -2.52 -28.23
CA PRO A 383 14.12 -1.99 -28.30
C PRO A 383 14.08 -0.46 -28.27
N PRO A 384 15.08 0.20 -27.66
CA PRO A 384 15.09 1.65 -27.51
C PRO A 384 15.08 2.33 -28.90
N MET A 385 14.17 3.30 -29.08
CA MET A 385 14.28 4.32 -30.13
C MET A 385 15.08 5.51 -29.61
#